data_AF-A0A7W0VAD8-F1
#
_entry.id   AF-A0A7W0VAD8-F1
#
_cell.length_a   1.000
_cell.length_b   1.000
_cell.length_c   1.000
_cell.angle_alpha   90.00
_cell.angle_beta   90.00
_cell.angle_gamma   90.00
#
_symmetry.space_group_name_H-M   'P 1'
#
loop_
_entity.id
_entity.type
_entity.pdbx_description
1 polymer ?
#
loop_
_entity_poly.entity_id
_entity_poly.type
_entity_poly.pdbx_seq_one_letter_code
_entity_poly.pdbx_strand_id
1 'polypeptide(L)'
;FERARPLVDIVGADLAVELALTWHGGMRILDKIDDVGANLFVERPSLNTADKAIVLTRALAWRGATLPPRSIHLLSRLLDR
;
A
#
# COMPACT_ATOMS: atom_id res chain seq x y z
N PHE A 1 10.43 -5.28 -6.49
CA PHE A 1 9.02 -5.57 -6.21
C PHE A 1 8.30 -6.08 -7.46
N GLU A 2 8.44 -5.43 -8.63
CA GLU A 2 7.77 -5.75 -9.93
C GLU A 2 7.40 -7.22 -10.23
N ARG A 3 8.26 -8.20 -9.94
CA ARG A 3 7.96 -9.62 -10.17
C ARG A 3 6.76 -10.18 -9.40
N ALA A 4 6.40 -9.58 -8.26
CA ALA A 4 5.25 -10.02 -7.45
C ALA A 4 3.94 -9.32 -7.85
N ARG A 5 3.98 -8.36 -8.78
CA ARG A 5 2.80 -7.67 -9.30
C ARG A 5 1.73 -8.63 -9.85
N PRO A 6 2.09 -9.68 -10.63
CA PRO A 6 1.10 -10.63 -11.15
C PRO A 6 0.38 -11.46 -10.09
N LEU A 7 0.90 -11.52 -8.84
CA LEU A 7 0.23 -12.27 -7.77
C LEU A 7 -1.14 -11.66 -7.42
N VAL A 8 -1.26 -10.34 -7.56
CA VAL A 8 -2.53 -9.62 -7.32
C VAL A 8 -3.61 -10.06 -8.31
N ASP A 9 -3.23 -10.46 -9.51
CA ASP A 9 -4.14 -10.82 -10.60
C ASP A 9 -4.61 -12.29 -10.53
N ILE A 10 -3.90 -13.16 -9.79
CA ILE A 10 -4.20 -14.61 -9.74
C ILE A 10 -4.88 -15.08 -8.45
N VAL A 11 -4.87 -14.26 -7.39
CA VAL A 11 -5.51 -14.61 -6.11
C VAL A 11 -6.98 -14.15 -6.05
N GLY A 12 -7.75 -14.74 -5.14
CA GLY A 12 -9.13 -14.32 -4.88
C GLY A 12 -9.24 -12.84 -4.48
N ALA A 13 -10.39 -12.22 -4.77
CA ALA A 13 -10.61 -10.78 -4.61
C ALA A 13 -10.21 -10.26 -3.22
N ASP A 14 -10.50 -11.04 -2.18
CA ASP A 14 -10.18 -10.70 -0.79
C ASP A 14 -8.70 -10.47 -0.55
N LEU A 15 -7.90 -11.49 -0.84
CA LEU A 15 -6.45 -11.44 -0.69
C LEU A 15 -5.82 -10.43 -1.64
N ALA A 16 -6.43 -10.24 -2.80
CA ALA A 16 -5.85 -9.38 -3.81
C ALA A 16 -5.86 -7.90 -3.43
N VAL A 17 -6.90 -7.43 -2.75
CA VAL A 17 -6.94 -6.06 -2.22
C VAL A 17 -5.86 -5.87 -1.15
N GLU A 18 -5.68 -6.85 -0.27
CA GLU A 18 -4.62 -6.82 0.76
C GLU A 18 -3.21 -6.81 0.14
N LEU A 19 -2.99 -7.60 -0.90
CA LEU A 19 -1.73 -7.60 -1.65
C LEU A 19 -1.53 -6.30 -2.42
N ALA A 20 -2.57 -5.73 -3.03
CA ALA A 20 -2.49 -4.45 -3.71
C ALA A 20 -2.17 -3.30 -2.74
N LEU A 21 -2.78 -3.29 -1.54
CA LEU A 21 -2.46 -2.34 -0.47
C LEU A 21 -1.00 -2.49 -0.01
N THR A 22 -0.54 -3.73 0.20
CA THR A 22 0.84 -4.02 0.60
C THR A 22 1.83 -3.57 -0.47
N TRP A 23 1.52 -3.85 -1.73
CA TRP A 23 2.32 -3.44 -2.87
C TRP A 23 2.45 -1.93 -2.96
N HIS A 24 1.33 -1.22 -3.04
CA HIS A 24 1.33 0.23 -3.19
C HIS A 24 1.92 0.93 -1.97
N GLY A 25 1.67 0.42 -0.76
CA GLY A 25 2.31 0.91 0.46
C GLY A 25 3.82 0.73 0.44
N GLY A 26 4.29 -0.45 0.03
CA GLY A 26 5.71 -0.76 -0.14
C GLY A 26 6.39 0.14 -1.18
N MET A 27 5.79 0.32 -2.35
CA MET A 27 6.32 1.21 -3.38
C MET A 27 6.35 2.66 -2.89
N ARG A 28 5.29 3.14 -2.25
CA ARG A 28 5.24 4.53 -1.75
C ARG A 28 6.29 4.80 -0.68
N ILE A 29 6.57 3.85 0.23
CA ILE A 29 7.63 4.05 1.23
C ILE A 29 9.02 4.03 0.59
N LEU A 30 9.24 3.23 -0.45
CA LEU A 30 10.50 3.24 -1.21
C LEU A 30 10.70 4.57 -1.92
N ASP A 31 9.65 5.16 -2.51
CA ASP A 31 9.71 6.50 -3.08
C ASP A 31 10.13 7.52 -2.00
N LYS A 32 9.55 7.45 -0.80
CA LYS A 32 9.93 8.36 0.31
C LYS A 32 11.36 8.13 0.81
N ILE A 33 11.84 6.89 0.79
CA ILE A 33 13.24 6.57 1.12
C ILE A 33 14.17 7.23 0.11
N ASP A 34 13.83 7.17 -1.18
CA ASP A 34 14.58 7.82 -2.25
C ASP A 34 14.56 9.35 -2.11
N ASP A 35 13.38 9.93 -1.83
CA ASP A 35 13.19 11.38 -1.62
C ASP A 35 14.04 11.93 -0.45
N VAL A 36 14.21 11.16 0.64
CA VAL A 36 14.98 11.57 1.82
C VAL A 36 16.50 11.48 1.57
N GLY A 37 16.95 10.57 0.72
CA GLY A 37 18.33 10.44 0.29
C GLY A 37 19.32 10.30 1.45
N ALA A 38 20.32 11.19 1.51
CA ALA A 38 21.39 11.14 2.49
C ALA A 38 20.94 11.24 3.96
N ASN A 39 19.75 11.81 4.21
CA ASN A 39 19.23 12.01 5.57
C ASN A 39 18.50 10.77 6.14
N LEU A 40 18.48 9.64 5.41
CA LEU A 40 17.72 8.45 5.77
C LEU A 40 18.04 7.89 7.17
N PHE A 41 19.28 8.07 7.63
CA PHE A 41 19.72 7.60 8.95
C PHE A 41 19.40 8.57 10.09
N VAL A 42 18.94 9.79 9.77
CA VAL A 42 18.56 10.83 10.75
C VAL A 42 17.04 10.94 10.84
N GLU A 43 16.34 10.82 9.72
CA GLU A 43 14.90 10.91 9.63
C GLU A 43 14.31 9.57 9.17
N ARG A 44 13.36 9.03 9.95
CA ARG A 44 12.61 7.84 9.55
C ARG A 44 11.46 8.24 8.64
N PRO A 45 11.46 7.86 7.35
CA PRO A 45 10.33 8.12 6.47
C PRO A 45 9.09 7.37 6.95
N SER A 46 7.94 8.02 6.91
CA SER A 46 6.65 7.45 7.28
C SER A 46 5.59 7.82 6.25
N LEU A 47 4.55 7.00 6.10
CA LEU A 47 3.42 7.34 5.23
C LEU A 47 2.48 8.30 5.97
N ASN A 48 2.31 9.51 5.44
CA ASN A 48 1.34 10.45 5.98
C ASN A 48 -0.09 10.12 5.50
N THR A 49 -1.08 10.87 5.95
CA THR A 49 -2.49 10.63 5.56
C THR A 49 -2.73 10.72 4.06
N ALA A 50 -2.07 11.65 3.36
CA ALA A 50 -2.18 11.77 1.91
C ALA A 50 -1.58 10.55 1.19
N ASP A 51 -0.42 10.06 1.67
CA ASP A 51 0.22 8.86 1.15
C ASP A 51 -0.70 7.64 1.30
N LYS A 52 -1.33 7.49 2.46
CA LYS A 52 -2.29 6.41 2.73
C LYS A 52 -3.51 6.50 1.81
N ALA A 53 -4.04 7.70 1.56
CA ALA A 53 -5.15 7.89 0.62
C ALA A 53 -4.74 7.51 -0.83
N ILE A 54 -3.53 7.88 -1.26
CA ILE A 54 -2.98 7.49 -2.56
C ILE A 54 -2.82 5.96 -2.66
N VAL A 55 -2.30 5.31 -1.61
CA VAL A 55 -2.15 3.85 -1.58
C VAL A 55 -3.50 3.16 -1.68
N LEU A 56 -4.49 3.61 -0.90
CA LEU A 56 -5.84 3.05 -0.91
C LEU A 56 -6.52 3.21 -2.27
N THR A 57 -6.52 4.42 -2.82
CA THR A 57 -7.18 4.70 -4.10
C THR A 57 -6.57 3.89 -5.24
N ARG A 58 -5.23 3.74 -5.28
CA ARG A 58 -4.55 2.91 -6.28
C ARG A 58 -4.85 1.42 -6.12
N ALA A 59 -4.86 0.92 -4.89
CA ALA A 59 -5.20 -0.48 -4.61
C ALA A 59 -6.63 -0.84 -5.04
N LEU A 60 -7.60 0.04 -4.77
CA LEU A 60 -8.99 -0.16 -5.18
C LEU A 60 -9.17 -0.03 -6.70
N ALA A 61 -8.51 0.92 -7.34
CA ALA A 61 -8.54 1.08 -8.78
C ALA A 61 -8.00 -0.16 -9.52
N TRP A 62 -7.01 -0.85 -8.94
CA TRP A 62 -6.47 -2.07 -9.52
C TRP A 62 -7.46 -3.26 -9.43
N ARG A 63 -8.19 -3.43 -8.33
CA ARG A 63 -9.07 -4.62 -8.16
C ARG A 63 -10.56 -4.43 -8.40
N GLY A 64 -11.02 -3.20 -8.60
CA GLY A 64 -12.44 -2.90 -8.67
C GLY A 64 -13.03 -2.71 -7.28
N ALA A 65 -14.05 -1.87 -7.20
CA ALA A 65 -14.49 -1.11 -6.02
C ALA A 65 -14.96 -1.90 -4.77
N THR A 66 -14.73 -3.21 -4.67
CA THR A 66 -15.15 -4.01 -3.54
C THR A 66 -14.02 -4.13 -2.52
N LEU A 67 -14.19 -3.48 -1.37
CA LEU A 67 -13.42 -3.77 -0.15
C LEU A 67 -14.03 -5.00 0.53
N PRO A 68 -13.30 -6.12 0.59
CA PRO A 68 -13.75 -7.28 1.33
C PRO A 68 -13.79 -7.00 2.84
N PRO A 69 -14.67 -7.66 3.60
CA PRO A 69 -14.81 -7.45 5.05
C PRO A 69 -13.49 -7.62 5.82
N ARG A 70 -12.63 -8.56 5.40
CA ARG A 70 -11.30 -8.77 5.99
C ARG A 70 -10.37 -7.57 5.82
N SER A 71 -10.45 -6.87 4.69
CA SER A 71 -9.59 -5.74 4.37
C SER A 71 -9.93 -4.49 5.20
N ILE A 72 -11.12 -4.41 5.79
CA ILE A 72 -11.51 -3.33 6.70
C ILE A 72 -10.58 -3.26 7.91
N HIS A 73 -10.12 -4.41 8.43
CA HIS A 73 -9.17 -4.46 9.55
C HIS A 73 -7.75 -4.01 9.16
N LEU A 74 -7.38 -4.19 7.90
CA LEU A 74 -6.12 -3.66 7.37
C LEU A 74 -6.21 -2.14 7.17
N LEU A 75 -7.36 -1.65 6.71
CA LEU A 75 -7.63 -0.23 6.58
C LEU A 75 -7.60 0.50 7.93
N SER A 76 -8.23 -0.06 8.96
CA SER A 76 -8.18 0.54 10.31
C SER A 76 -6.73 0.61 10.80
N ARG A 77 -5.94 -0.46 10.66
CA ARG A 77 -4.50 -0.44 11.01
C ARG A 77 -3.68 0.59 10.23
N LEU A 78 -4.03 0.86 8.97
CA LEU A 78 -3.36 1.88 8.17
C LEU A 78 -3.76 3.29 8.63
N LEU A 79 -5.02 3.50 9.00
CA LEU A 79 -5.53 4.79 9.45
C LEU A 79 -5.10 5.13 10.90
N ASP A 80 -4.96 4.13 11.76
CA ASP A 80 -4.69 4.29 13.21
C ASP A 80 -3.20 4.48 13.57
N ARG A 81 -2.28 4.50 12.60
CA ARG A 81 -0.82 4.68 12.80
C ARG A 81 -0.31 6.05 12.41
#